data_AF-A0A7W0XKR6-F1
#
_entry.id   AF-A0A7W0XKR6-F1
#
_cell.length_a   1.000
_cell.length_b   1.000
_cell.length_c   1.000
_cell.angle_alpha   90.00
_cell.angle_beta   90.00
_cell.angle_gamma   90.00
#
_symmetry.space_group_name_H-M   'P 1'
#
loop_
_entity.id
_entity.type
_entity.pdbx_description
1 polymer ?
#
loop_
_entity_poly.entity_id
_entity_poly.type
_entity_poly.pdbx_seq_one_letter_code
_entity_poly.pdbx_strand_id
1 'polypeptide(L)'
;MRNFYWLIDGALGGCSRPGVLEPERRGGSSPEVLENDLAWLRAQGIDALLSLTETPLAAEILAQHALTTLHLPVTDMQAPTAAELRRALEFIDQQRA
;
A
#
# COMPACT_ATOMS: atom_id res chain seq x y z
N MET A 1 -2.05 11.89 -0.55
CA MET A 1 -2.69 10.62 -0.17
C MET A 1 -4.22 10.70 -0.16
N ARG A 2 -4.90 9.76 -0.84
CA ARG A 2 -6.37 9.72 -0.96
C ARG A 2 -7.01 8.71 -0.01
N ASN A 3 -8.17 9.07 0.54
CA ASN A 3 -9.02 8.23 1.40
C ASN A 3 -8.23 7.52 2.51
N PHE A 4 -7.21 8.17 3.06
CA PHE A 4 -6.48 7.62 4.20
C PHE A 4 -7.32 7.74 5.46
N TYR A 5 -7.37 6.66 6.25
CA TYR A 5 -7.93 6.66 7.58
C TYR A 5 -7.24 5.61 8.45
N TRP A 6 -7.20 5.87 9.75
CA TRP A 6 -6.79 4.86 10.73
C TRP A 6 -7.94 3.89 10.98
N LEU A 7 -7.65 2.59 10.87
CA LEU A 7 -8.53 1.53 11.36
C LEU A 7 -8.23 1.23 12.83
N ILE A 8 -6.95 1.27 13.19
CA ILE A 8 -6.44 1.23 14.56
C ILE A 8 -5.44 2.37 14.69
N ASP A 9 -5.74 3.35 15.53
CA ASP A 9 -4.94 4.56 15.67
C ASP A 9 -3.48 4.23 15.99
N GLY A 10 -2.57 4.77 15.17
CA GLY A 10 -1.13 4.60 15.31
C GLY A 10 -0.61 3.19 15.00
N ALA A 11 -1.45 2.26 14.53
CA ALA A 11 -1.05 0.88 14.28
C ALA A 11 -1.44 0.34 12.90
N LEU A 12 -2.63 0.68 12.39
CA LEU A 12 -3.11 0.17 11.11
C LEU A 12 -3.98 1.20 10.40
N GLY A 13 -3.56 1.61 9.22
CA GLY A 13 -4.31 2.51 8.34
C GLY A 13 -4.76 1.82 7.05
N GLY A 14 -5.80 2.37 6.43
CA GLY A 14 -6.27 2.00 5.10
C GLY A 14 -6.28 3.22 4.19
N CYS A 15 -6.10 3.02 2.88
CA CYS A 15 -6.08 4.09 1.90
C CYS A 15 -6.36 3.58 0.48
N SER A 16 -6.63 4.49 -0.46
CA SER A 16 -6.67 4.14 -1.88
C SER A 16 -5.27 3.89 -2.44
N ARG A 17 -5.17 3.22 -3.61
CA ARG A 17 -3.90 2.91 -4.27
C ARG A 17 -3.03 4.18 -4.43
N PRO A 18 -1.81 4.22 -3.88
CA PRO A 18 -0.86 5.31 -4.10
C PRO A 18 -0.54 5.53 -5.58
N GLY A 19 -0.29 6.78 -5.97
CA GLY A 19 0.18 7.13 -7.31
C GLY A 19 -0.90 7.25 -8.39
N VAL A 20 -2.18 7.14 -8.04
CA VAL A 20 -3.30 7.31 -9.00
C VAL A 20 -3.65 8.80 -9.18
N LEU A 21 -3.58 9.29 -10.42
CA LEU A 21 -4.16 10.58 -10.83
C LEU A 21 -5.62 10.41 -11.26
N GLU A 22 -6.51 11.26 -10.78
CA GLU A 22 -7.82 11.44 -11.42
C GLU A 22 -7.69 12.37 -12.64
N PRO A 23 -8.39 12.11 -13.76
CA PRO A 23 -9.45 11.13 -13.95
C PRO A 23 -8.95 9.91 -14.76
N GLU A 24 -7.76 9.39 -14.48
CA GLU A 24 -7.19 8.32 -15.30
C GLU A 24 -7.95 6.99 -15.13
N ARG A 25 -8.93 6.79 -16.01
CA ARG A 25 -9.76 5.58 -16.16
C ARG A 25 -8.99 4.32 -16.59
N ARG A 26 -7.66 4.31 -16.50
CA ARG A 26 -6.80 3.20 -16.98
C ARG A 26 -5.60 2.94 -16.08
N GLY A 27 -5.79 2.83 -14.76
CA GLY A 27 -4.87 2.11 -13.88
C GLY A 27 -3.40 2.56 -13.85
N GLY A 28 -3.08 3.72 -14.42
CA GLY A 28 -1.73 4.27 -14.49
C GLY A 28 -1.30 4.80 -13.13
N SER A 29 -0.05 4.52 -12.75
CA SER A 29 0.60 5.22 -11.64
C SER A 29 1.46 6.32 -12.22
N SER A 30 1.31 7.56 -11.77
CA SER A 30 2.32 8.59 -12.04
C SER A 30 3.47 8.44 -11.05
N PRO A 31 4.74 8.37 -11.50
CA PRO A 31 5.91 8.30 -10.63
C PRO A 31 5.95 9.42 -9.58
N GLU A 32 5.72 10.67 -9.99
CA GLU A 32 5.78 11.83 -9.11
C GLU A 32 4.67 11.80 -8.06
N VAL A 33 3.47 11.33 -8.43
CA VAL A 33 2.35 11.21 -7.49
C VAL A 33 2.59 10.08 -6.50
N LEU A 34 3.17 8.97 -6.97
CA LEU A 34 3.55 7.85 -6.12
C LEU A 34 4.58 8.31 -5.09
N GLU A 35 5.63 9.01 -5.50
CA GLU A 35 6.65 9.56 -4.60
C GLU A 35 6.04 10.48 -3.54
N ASN A 36 5.16 11.40 -3.95
CA ASN A 36 4.46 12.29 -3.03
C ASN A 36 3.56 11.55 -2.03
N ASP A 37 2.83 10.53 -2.50
CA ASP A 37 1.98 9.71 -1.63
C ASP A 37 2.80 8.90 -0.62
N LEU A 38 3.92 8.30 -1.05
CA LEU A 38 4.82 7.54 -0.17
C LEU A 38 5.52 8.46 0.85
N ALA A 39 5.95 9.65 0.42
CA ALA A 39 6.51 10.66 1.32
C ALA A 39 5.48 11.11 2.37
N TRP A 40 4.23 11.31 1.96
CA TRP A 40 3.14 11.63 2.89
C TRP A 40 2.91 10.51 3.90
N LEU A 41 2.87 9.25 3.46
CA LEU A 41 2.71 8.09 4.35
C LEU A 41 3.84 8.02 5.39
N ARG A 42 5.09 8.21 4.97
CA ARG A 42 6.24 8.30 5.90
C ARG A 42 6.07 9.42 6.92
N ALA A 43 5.60 10.59 6.49
CA ALA A 43 5.38 11.73 7.39
C ALA A 43 4.27 11.46 8.43
N GLN A 44 3.35 10.53 8.17
CA GLN A 44 2.35 10.07 9.16
C GLN A 44 2.90 9.00 10.12
N GLY A 45 4.17 8.60 9.99
CA GLY A 45 4.76 7.53 10.80
C GLY A 45 4.47 6.13 10.27
N ILE A 46 4.05 5.98 9.01
CA ILE A 46 3.89 4.66 8.39
C ILE A 46 5.27 4.16 7.96
N ASP A 47 5.68 3.00 8.49
CA ASP A 47 6.96 2.34 8.16
C ASP A 47 6.79 1.13 7.24
N ALA A 48 5.56 0.67 7.00
CA ALA A 48 5.29 -0.50 6.18
C ALA A 48 4.04 -0.33 5.29
N LEU A 49 4.08 -0.94 4.10
CA LEU A 49 3.00 -0.88 3.11
C LEU A 49 2.65 -2.29 2.61
N LEU A 50 1.41 -2.70 2.85
CA LEU A 50 0.81 -3.90 2.26
C LEU A 50 -0.11 -3.47 1.11
N SER A 51 0.19 -3.89 -0.12
CA SER A 51 -0.67 -3.66 -1.28
C SER A 51 -1.40 -4.93 -1.71
N LEU A 52 -2.72 -4.81 -1.88
CA LEU A 52 -3.59 -5.88 -2.38
C LEU A 52 -3.97 -5.71 -3.86
N THR A 53 -3.46 -4.68 -4.53
CA THR A 53 -3.79 -4.40 -5.92
C THR A 53 -3.23 -5.46 -6.86
N GLU A 54 -3.91 -5.74 -7.97
CA GLU A 54 -3.43 -6.73 -8.95
C GLU A 54 -2.04 -6.39 -9.50
N THR A 55 -1.80 -5.10 -9.77
CA THR A 55 -0.51 -4.60 -10.24
C THR A 55 0.35 -4.12 -9.08
N PRO A 56 1.66 -4.41 -9.08
CA PRO A 56 2.58 -3.86 -8.11
C PRO A 56 2.79 -2.36 -8.33
N LEU A 57 3.18 -1.66 -7.27
CA LEU A 57 3.70 -0.29 -7.37
C LEU A 57 5.12 -0.32 -7.96
N ALA A 58 5.58 0.80 -8.53
CA ALA A 58 6.92 0.88 -9.13
C ALA A 58 8.02 0.61 -8.09
N ALA A 59 8.78 -0.47 -8.30
CA ALA A 59 9.75 -0.98 -7.34
C ALA A 59 10.90 0.00 -7.10
N GLU A 60 11.32 0.73 -8.13
CA GLU A 60 12.40 1.71 -8.09
C GLU A 60 12.06 2.88 -7.16
N ILE A 61 10.78 3.27 -7.13
CA ILE A 61 10.27 4.35 -6.28
C ILE A 61 10.09 3.82 -4.87
N LEU A 62 9.49 2.64 -4.69
CA LEU A 62 9.37 2.01 -3.38
C LEU A 62 10.73 1.86 -2.69
N ALA A 63 11.79 1.47 -3.41
CA ALA A 63 13.13 1.31 -2.85
C ALA A 63 13.75 2.62 -2.32
N GLN A 64 13.30 3.78 -2.80
CA GLN A 64 13.77 5.09 -2.36
C GLN A 64 13.12 5.55 -1.06
N HIS A 65 11.95 5.00 -0.73
CA HIS A 65 11.27 5.25 0.53
C HIS A 65 11.60 4.09 1.46
N ALA A 66 12.17 4.37 2.63
CA ALA A 66 12.49 3.37 3.65
C ALA A 66 11.21 2.76 4.27
N LEU A 67 10.42 2.07 3.45
CA LEU A 67 9.19 1.37 3.76
C LEU A 67 9.43 -0.12 3.55
N THR A 68 9.03 -0.93 4.52
CA THR A 68 8.93 -2.37 4.32
C THR A 68 7.68 -2.63 3.48
N THR A 69 7.82 -3.27 2.32
CA THR A 69 6.68 -3.48 1.40
C THR A 69 6.34 -4.94 1.21
N LEU A 70 5.05 -5.25 1.20
CA LEU A 70 4.53 -6.54 0.77
C LEU A 70 3.46 -6.32 -0.31
N HIS A 71 3.62 -6.96 -1.46
CA HIS A 71 2.60 -7.01 -2.51
C HIS A 71 1.97 -8.40 -2.52
N LEU A 72 0.66 -8.45 -2.32
CA LEU A 72 -0.16 -9.66 -2.39
C LEU A 72 -1.32 -9.39 -3.36
N PRO A 73 -1.16 -9.68 -4.67
CA PRO A 73 -2.18 -9.32 -5.64
C PRO A 73 -3.48 -10.10 -5.38
N VAL A 74 -4.56 -9.37 -5.15
CA VAL A 74 -5.91 -9.93 -5.05
C VAL A 74 -6.69 -9.45 -6.27
N THR A 75 -7.30 -10.38 -7.00
CA THR A 75 -8.16 -10.02 -8.14
C THR A 75 -9.33 -9.18 -7.67
N ASP A 76 -9.65 -8.14 -8.43
CA ASP A 76 -10.71 -7.21 -8.06
C ASP A 76 -12.03 -7.95 -7.81
N MET A 77 -12.74 -7.52 -6.76
CA MET A 77 -13.99 -8.11 -6.29
C MET A 77 -13.91 -9.62 -5.92
N GLN A 78 -12.71 -10.17 -5.74
CA GLN A 78 -12.49 -11.54 -5.28
C GLN A 78 -11.87 -11.59 -3.89
N ALA A 79 -12.09 -12.70 -3.19
CA ALA A 79 -11.45 -12.97 -1.92
C ALA A 79 -10.01 -13.47 -2.14
N PRO A 80 -9.06 -13.13 -1.25
CA PRO A 80 -7.75 -13.77 -1.25
C PRO A 80 -7.89 -15.25 -0.88
N THR A 81 -6.90 -16.05 -1.26
CA THR A 81 -6.74 -17.40 -0.76
C THR A 81 -6.40 -17.39 0.74
N ALA A 82 -6.64 -18.51 1.42
CA ALA A 82 -6.26 -18.65 2.82
C ALA A 82 -4.75 -18.50 3.06
N ALA A 83 -3.91 -18.85 2.07
CA ALA A 83 -2.46 -18.68 2.16
C ALA A 83 -2.05 -17.21 2.08
N GLU A 84 -2.62 -16.45 1.14
CA GLU A 84 -2.38 -15.01 1.03
C GLU A 84 -2.86 -14.27 2.28
N LEU A 85 -4.02 -14.64 2.81
CA LEU A 85 -4.53 -14.05 4.05
C LEU A 85 -3.57 -14.28 5.23
N ARG A 86 -3.07 -15.51 5.42
CA ARG A 86 -2.09 -15.79 6.49
C ARG A 86 -0.82 -14.98 6.31
N ARG A 87 -0.31 -14.88 5.08
CA ARG A 87 0.90 -14.10 4.78
C ARG A 87 0.72 -12.61 5.05
N ALA A 88 -0.46 -12.05 4.77
CA ALA A 88 -0.79 -10.68 5.13
C ALA A 88 -0.79 -10.47 6.64
N LEU A 89 -1.40 -11.39 7.41
CA LEU A 89 -1.43 -11.33 8.87
C LEU A 89 -0.03 -11.44 9.48
N GLU A 90 0.78 -12.41 9.04
CA GLU A 90 2.17 -12.56 9.49
C GLU A 90 2.99 -11.29 9.23
N PHE A 91 2.82 -10.65 8.07
CA PHE A 91 3.48 -9.40 7.76
C PHE A 91 3.05 -8.27 8.71
N ILE A 92 1.74 -8.11 8.94
CA ILE A 92 1.21 -7.08 9.85
C ILE A 92 1.75 -7.30 11.27
N ASP A 93 1.74 -8.55 11.76
CA ASP A 93 2.22 -8.88 13.09
C ASP A 93 3.72 -8.58 13.26
N GLN A 94 4.54 -8.83 12.23
CA GLN A 94 5.97 -8.51 12.24
C GLN A 94 6.27 -7.01 12.36
N GLN A 95 5.41 -6.14 11.83
CA GLN A 95 5.63 -4.69 11.90
C GLN A 95 5.13 -4.07 13.22
N ARG A 96 4.35 -4.82 14.01
CA ARG A 96 3.83 -4.39 15.31
C ARG A 96 4.67 -4.86 16.50
N ALA A 97 5.61 -5.78 16.26
CA ALA A 97 6.49 -6.36 17.28
C ALA A 97 7.59 -5.38 17.70
#